data_AF-A0AAJ2YGL9-F1
#
_entry.id   AF-A0AAJ2YGL9-F1
#
_cell.length_a   1.000
_cell.length_b   1.000
_cell.length_c   1.000
_cell.angle_alpha   90.00
_cell.angle_beta   90.00
_cell.angle_gamma   90.00
#
_symmetry.space_group_name_H-M   'P 1'
#
loop_
_entity.id
_entity.type
_entity.pdbx_description
1 polymer ?
#
loop_
_entity_poly.entity_id
_entity_poly.type
_entity_poly.pdbx_seq_one_letter_code
_entity_poly.pdbx_strand_id
1 'polypeptide(L)'
;MRESRSPEHDSVSIVFIGAFNPRIFQPAWFVSQGLIPADESSEANIQIINNDFCAFETDWVRIEVVDTRWMISSKELPVFEPMRDLALGTFSALSSTPITKIGLNAHAHYRSPSREALDSFGHQVAPKEQLWSPILEDPRTVTVRVQGDRPDKYEGSVRVKVEPSSVIPDGLFVDVNDEFLNHDSTTPSWAIDVLNEEWESHRGRVSHCRRHIVSSLWGEL
;
A
#
# COMPACT_ATOMS: atom_id res chain seq x y z
N MET A 1 -26.51 -2.69 17.81
CA MET A 1 -25.33 -1.96 17.29
C MET A 1 -25.03 -2.53 15.92
N ARG A 2 -25.07 -1.75 14.84
CA ARG A 2 -24.53 -2.20 13.56
C ARG A 2 -23.02 -2.04 13.67
N GLU A 3 -22.31 -3.14 13.93
CA GLU A 3 -20.86 -3.17 13.83
C GLU A 3 -20.45 -2.62 12.46
N SER A 4 -19.49 -1.71 12.46
CA SER A 4 -19.06 -0.98 11.27
C SER A 4 -18.34 -1.93 10.32
N ARG A 5 -18.83 -2.04 9.09
CA ARG A 5 -18.14 -2.74 7.98
C ARG A 5 -17.02 -1.91 7.35
N SER A 6 -16.84 -0.69 7.85
CA SER A 6 -15.71 0.16 7.47
C SER A 6 -14.45 -0.33 8.18
N PRO A 7 -13.27 -0.14 7.57
CA PRO A 7 -12.02 -0.46 8.24
C PRO A 7 -11.85 0.39 9.50
N GLU A 8 -11.29 -0.19 10.57
CA GLU A 8 -10.93 0.57 11.78
C GLU A 8 -9.58 1.26 11.61
N HIS A 9 -8.67 0.64 10.85
CA HIS A 9 -7.43 1.24 10.40
C HIS A 9 -7.34 1.08 8.89
N ASP A 10 -6.97 2.14 8.21
CA ASP A 10 -6.79 2.13 6.76
C ASP A 10 -5.66 3.09 6.41
N SER A 11 -4.84 2.69 5.44
CA SER A 11 -3.64 3.39 5.05
C SER A 11 -3.29 3.05 3.62
N VAL A 12 -2.52 3.93 3.00
CA VAL A 12 -1.97 3.71 1.66
C VAL A 12 -0.49 3.91 1.63
N SER A 13 0.14 3.26 0.66
CA SER A 13 1.52 3.56 0.31
C SER A 13 1.73 3.54 -1.19
N ILE A 14 2.57 4.47 -1.65
CA ILE A 14 3.06 4.51 -3.02
C ILE A 14 4.54 4.15 -2.98
N VAL A 15 4.93 3.15 -3.76
CA VAL A 15 6.30 2.64 -3.83
C VAL A 15 6.81 2.83 -5.24
N PHE A 16 8.02 3.36 -5.37
CA PHE A 16 8.73 3.51 -6.64
C PHE A 16 10.05 2.75 -6.54
N ILE A 17 10.33 1.93 -7.54
CA ILE A 17 11.61 1.24 -7.70
C ILE A 17 12.36 1.91 -8.85
N GLY A 18 13.61 2.26 -8.59
CA GLY A 18 14.43 3.08 -9.48
C GLY A 18 15.83 3.25 -8.95
N ALA A 19 16.49 4.34 -9.32
CA ALA A 19 17.82 4.70 -8.83
C ALA A 19 17.77 6.05 -8.08
N PHE A 20 17.87 6.00 -6.76
CA PHE A 20 17.70 7.16 -5.88
C PHE A 20 18.99 7.50 -5.15
N ASN A 21 19.14 8.77 -4.78
CA ASN A 21 20.14 9.21 -3.83
C ASN A 21 19.44 9.61 -2.52
N PRO A 22 19.41 8.77 -1.47
CA PRO A 22 18.67 9.03 -0.23
C PRO A 22 18.96 10.40 0.38
N ARG A 23 20.19 10.91 0.25
CA ARG A 23 20.62 12.18 0.84
C ARG A 23 19.86 13.40 0.37
N ILE A 24 19.27 13.37 -0.83
CA ILE A 24 18.55 14.53 -1.36
C ILE A 24 17.15 14.64 -0.77
N PHE A 25 16.55 13.56 -0.29
CA PHE A 25 15.16 13.51 0.17
C PHE A 25 14.99 13.96 1.63
N GLN A 26 15.68 15.01 2.03
CA GLN A 26 15.51 15.58 3.37
C GLN A 26 14.31 16.53 3.40
N PRO A 27 13.65 16.76 4.55
CA PRO A 27 12.52 17.70 4.64
C PRO A 27 12.80 19.07 4.00
N ALA A 28 14.00 19.62 4.19
CA ALA A 28 14.42 20.89 3.59
C ALA A 28 14.41 20.89 2.06
N TRP A 29 14.69 19.74 1.41
CA TRP A 29 14.61 19.63 -0.04
C TRP A 29 13.16 19.74 -0.52
N PHE A 30 12.22 19.05 0.13
CA PHE A 30 10.81 19.15 -0.20
C PHE A 30 10.28 20.59 -0.05
N VAL A 31 10.72 21.33 0.98
CA VAL A 31 10.42 22.76 1.12
C VAL A 31 11.01 23.57 -0.04
N SER A 32 12.26 23.31 -0.41
CA SER A 32 12.91 24.02 -1.54
C SER A 32 12.22 23.80 -2.88
N GLN A 33 11.53 22.66 -3.03
CA GLN A 33 10.72 22.33 -4.20
C GLN A 33 9.26 22.81 -4.08
N GLY A 34 8.89 23.45 -2.96
CA GLY A 34 7.51 23.89 -2.71
C GLY A 34 6.52 22.74 -2.51
N LEU A 35 7.01 21.55 -2.13
CA LEU A 35 6.21 20.33 -2.00
C LEU A 35 5.62 20.15 -0.60
N ILE A 36 6.28 20.68 0.43
CA ILE A 36 5.76 20.76 1.79
C ILE A 36 5.99 22.17 2.36
N PRO A 37 5.12 22.65 3.25
CA PRO A 37 5.32 23.88 4.00
C PRO A 37 6.59 23.88 4.89
N ALA A 38 7.11 25.08 5.20
CA ALA A 38 8.33 25.22 5.99
C ALA A 38 8.16 24.84 7.46
N ASP A 39 6.98 25.10 8.02
CA ASP A 39 6.54 24.67 9.35
C ASP A 39 6.51 23.14 9.45
N GLU A 40 5.89 22.44 8.48
CA GLU A 40 5.88 20.96 8.43
C GLU A 40 7.29 20.35 8.42
N SER A 41 8.24 21.00 7.73
CA SER A 41 9.64 20.57 7.70
C SER A 41 10.36 20.75 9.04
N SER A 42 10.04 21.82 9.77
CA SER A 42 10.63 22.08 11.09
C SER A 42 10.10 21.14 12.17
N GLU A 43 8.88 20.64 11.99
CA GLU A 43 8.21 19.70 12.90
C GLU A 43 8.41 18.24 12.50
N ALA A 44 9.00 17.99 11.32
CA ALA A 44 9.26 16.65 10.82
C ALA A 44 10.13 15.83 11.80
N ASN A 45 9.63 14.65 12.15
CA ASN A 45 10.37 13.69 12.95
C ASN A 45 11.36 12.94 12.06
N ILE A 46 12.62 13.39 12.10
CA ILE A 46 13.72 12.76 11.37
C ILE A 46 14.16 11.50 12.10
N GLN A 47 13.95 10.34 11.48
CA GLN A 47 14.39 9.07 12.05
C GLN A 47 15.85 8.78 11.71
N ILE A 48 16.21 8.93 10.43
CA ILE A 48 17.57 8.68 9.95
C ILE A 48 17.81 9.36 8.60
N ILE A 49 18.98 9.95 8.44
CA ILE A 49 19.43 10.51 7.15
C ILE A 49 20.92 10.20 7.02
N ASN A 50 21.27 9.33 6.09
CA ASN A 50 22.65 9.02 5.72
C ASN A 50 22.76 8.77 4.19
N ASN A 51 23.89 8.24 3.74
CA ASN A 51 24.13 8.00 2.31
C ASN A 51 23.24 6.89 1.73
N ASP A 52 22.86 5.91 2.56
CA ASP A 52 22.23 4.66 2.12
C ASP A 52 20.72 4.64 2.43
N PHE A 53 20.29 5.45 3.39
CA PHE A 53 18.91 5.48 3.85
C PHE A 53 18.51 6.88 4.38
N CYS A 54 17.33 7.31 3.95
CA CYS A 54 16.62 8.47 4.46
C CYS A 54 15.23 8.03 4.92
N ALA A 55 14.86 8.35 6.17
CA ALA A 55 13.50 8.22 6.65
C ALA A 55 13.13 9.37 7.57
N PHE A 56 12.00 9.99 7.27
CA PHE A 56 11.38 10.99 8.12
C PHE A 56 9.86 10.88 8.01
N GLU A 57 9.18 11.49 8.96
CA GLU A 57 7.73 11.57 8.96
C GLU A 57 7.26 12.96 9.36
N THR A 58 6.16 13.40 8.76
CA THR A 58 5.37 14.54 9.21
C THR A 58 4.17 14.03 10.01
N ASP A 59 3.19 14.90 10.26
CA ASP A 59 1.93 14.52 10.91
C ASP A 59 1.11 13.51 10.11
N TRP A 60 1.17 13.59 8.77
CA TRP A 60 0.26 12.82 7.91
C TRP A 60 0.96 11.76 7.06
N VAL A 61 2.29 11.87 6.88
CA VAL A 61 3.02 10.98 5.98
C VAL A 61 4.38 10.58 6.49
N ARG A 62 4.81 9.39 6.09
CA ARG A 62 6.18 8.89 6.27
C ARG A 62 6.80 8.69 4.90
N ILE A 63 8.03 9.16 4.72
CA ILE A 63 8.83 8.96 3.51
C ILE A 63 10.05 8.15 3.87
N GLU A 64 10.33 7.12 3.08
CA GLU A 64 11.49 6.24 3.23
C GLU A 64 12.17 6.05 1.88
N VAL A 65 13.47 6.26 1.84
CA VAL A 65 14.26 6.21 0.62
C VAL A 65 15.55 5.45 0.85
N VAL A 66 15.75 4.40 0.08
CA VAL A 66 17.05 3.74 -0.16
C VAL A 66 17.45 3.93 -1.62
N ASP A 67 18.66 3.53 -1.98
CA ASP A 67 19.21 3.62 -3.34
C ASP A 67 18.32 3.04 -4.46
N THR A 68 17.49 2.05 -4.13
CA THR A 68 16.68 1.29 -5.09
C THR A 68 15.17 1.48 -4.93
N ARG A 69 14.73 2.12 -3.84
CA ARG A 69 13.32 2.26 -3.49
C ARG A 69 13.04 3.58 -2.79
N TRP A 70 12.08 4.32 -3.34
CA TRP A 70 11.44 5.46 -2.70
C TRP A 70 10.01 5.07 -2.33
N MET A 71 9.60 5.34 -1.10
CA MET A 71 8.28 4.99 -0.59
C MET A 71 7.69 6.15 0.22
N ILE A 72 6.39 6.35 0.04
CA ILE A 72 5.58 7.27 0.82
C ILE A 72 4.38 6.51 1.38
N SER A 73 4.08 6.67 2.66
CA SER A 73 2.96 5.99 3.33
C SER A 73 2.19 6.92 4.25
N SER A 74 0.86 6.88 4.21
CA SER A 74 0.01 7.65 5.13
C SER A 74 0.15 7.15 6.56
N LYS A 75 0.12 8.05 7.55
CA LYS A 75 -0.02 7.65 8.96
C LYS A 75 -1.46 7.29 9.32
N GLU A 76 -2.45 8.02 8.81
CA GLU A 76 -3.89 7.76 9.00
C GLU A 76 -4.73 8.23 7.80
N LEU A 77 -5.98 7.79 7.69
CA LEU A 77 -6.92 8.19 6.62
C LEU A 77 -7.61 9.54 6.87
N PRO A 78 -8.09 10.23 5.79
CA PRO A 78 -7.81 10.00 4.37
C PRO A 78 -6.91 11.10 3.78
N VAL A 79 -5.61 10.84 3.60
CA VAL A 79 -4.64 11.77 2.97
C VAL A 79 -4.18 11.32 1.58
N PHE A 80 -5.06 10.62 0.86
CA PHE A 80 -4.78 10.02 -0.44
C PHE A 80 -4.36 11.04 -1.51
N GLU A 81 -5.15 12.09 -1.74
CA GLU A 81 -4.84 13.10 -2.77
C GLU A 81 -3.54 13.86 -2.45
N PRO A 82 -3.33 14.38 -1.22
CA PRO A 82 -2.05 14.97 -0.85
C PRO A 82 -0.84 14.05 -1.07
N MET A 83 -0.97 12.75 -0.79
CA MET A 83 0.11 11.79 -1.05
C MET A 83 0.41 11.64 -2.55
N ARG A 84 -0.63 11.53 -3.38
CA ARG A 84 -0.46 11.47 -4.84
C ARG A 84 0.23 12.73 -5.34
N ASP A 85 -0.24 13.90 -4.91
CA ASP A 85 0.27 15.19 -5.36
C ASP A 85 1.74 15.40 -4.90
N LEU A 86 2.09 14.98 -3.69
CA LEU A 86 3.48 14.99 -3.21
C LEU A 86 4.37 14.06 -4.02
N ALA A 87 3.91 12.85 -4.35
CA ALA A 87 4.65 11.92 -5.21
C ALA A 87 4.84 12.49 -6.63
N LEU A 88 3.77 13.04 -7.23
CA LEU A 88 3.80 13.70 -8.54
C LEU A 88 4.80 14.87 -8.56
N GLY A 89 4.74 15.74 -7.56
CA GLY A 89 5.65 16.89 -7.44
C GLY A 89 7.10 16.47 -7.23
N THR A 90 7.34 15.44 -6.42
CA THR A 90 8.68 14.87 -6.20
C THR A 90 9.32 14.40 -7.51
N PHE A 91 8.58 13.62 -8.30
CA PHE A 91 9.11 13.07 -9.54
C PHE A 91 9.08 14.04 -10.71
N SER A 92 8.24 15.07 -10.65
CA SER A 92 8.31 16.21 -11.57
C SER A 92 9.60 17.02 -11.36
N ALA A 93 10.03 17.21 -10.10
CA ALA A 93 11.30 17.87 -9.77
C ALA A 93 12.54 17.01 -10.15
N LEU A 94 12.39 15.68 -10.18
CA LEU A 94 13.46 14.72 -10.46
C LEU A 94 13.39 14.12 -11.88
N SER A 95 13.24 14.97 -12.89
CA SER A 95 12.93 14.61 -14.29
C SER A 95 13.89 13.63 -14.99
N SER A 96 15.07 13.37 -14.43
CA SER A 96 16.08 12.45 -14.97
C SER A 96 16.23 11.15 -14.17
N THR A 97 15.35 10.89 -13.20
CA THR A 97 15.42 9.68 -12.35
C THR A 97 14.67 8.53 -13.02
N PRO A 98 15.33 7.42 -13.38
CA PRO A 98 14.65 6.27 -13.97
C PRO A 98 13.78 5.58 -12.91
N ILE A 99 12.53 5.32 -13.26
CA ILE A 99 11.58 4.56 -12.45
C ILE A 99 11.09 3.38 -13.27
N THR A 100 11.39 2.16 -12.83
CA THR A 100 11.07 0.94 -13.58
C THR A 100 9.88 0.18 -13.03
N LYS A 101 9.44 0.51 -11.82
CA LYS A 101 8.29 -0.14 -11.18
C LYS A 101 7.62 0.76 -10.17
N ILE A 102 6.29 0.67 -10.09
CA ILE A 102 5.45 1.42 -9.16
C ILE A 102 4.51 0.46 -8.46
N GLY A 103 4.26 0.67 -7.18
CA GLY A 103 3.24 -0.04 -6.42
C GLY A 103 2.30 0.95 -5.75
N LEU A 104 1.02 0.89 -6.09
CA LEU A 104 -0.04 1.58 -5.34
C LEU A 104 -0.65 0.56 -4.38
N ASN A 105 -0.58 0.83 -3.08
CA ASN A 105 -0.98 -0.14 -2.06
C ASN A 105 -2.03 0.47 -1.16
N ALA A 106 -3.03 -0.33 -0.80
CA ALA A 106 -4.02 0.03 0.19
C ALA A 106 -4.17 -1.08 1.22
N HIS A 107 -3.92 -0.74 2.49
CA HIS A 107 -3.89 -1.64 3.64
C HIS A 107 -5.04 -1.31 4.57
N ALA A 108 -5.84 -2.29 4.97
CA ALA A 108 -6.95 -2.08 5.88
C ALA A 108 -7.07 -3.21 6.90
N HIS A 109 -7.40 -2.82 8.13
CA HIS A 109 -7.74 -3.72 9.21
C HIS A 109 -9.24 -3.60 9.51
N TYR A 110 -9.92 -4.74 9.46
CA TYR A 110 -11.34 -4.87 9.75
C TYR A 110 -11.53 -5.67 11.02
N ARG A 111 -12.52 -5.27 11.83
CA ARG A 111 -13.04 -6.14 12.89
C ARG A 111 -13.87 -7.24 12.24
N SER A 112 -13.60 -8.50 12.62
CA SER A 112 -14.47 -9.62 12.28
C SER A 112 -15.70 -9.62 13.18
N PRO A 113 -16.89 -10.07 12.71
CA PRO A 113 -18.06 -10.22 13.58
C PRO A 113 -17.84 -11.26 14.68
N SER A 114 -16.99 -12.27 14.45
CA SER A 114 -16.57 -13.22 15.48
C SER A 114 -15.29 -13.98 15.08
N ARG A 115 -14.73 -14.74 16.03
CA ARG A 115 -13.62 -15.65 15.74
C ARG A 115 -14.02 -16.74 14.75
N GLU A 116 -15.22 -17.29 14.92
CA GLU A 116 -15.76 -18.35 14.07
C GLU A 116 -15.95 -17.87 12.61
N ALA A 117 -16.35 -16.61 12.42
CA ALA A 117 -16.44 -16.01 11.09
C ALA A 117 -15.07 -15.89 10.41
N LEU A 118 -14.04 -15.48 11.16
CA LEU A 118 -12.67 -15.40 10.65
C LEU A 118 -12.12 -16.79 10.31
N ASP A 119 -12.32 -17.77 11.18
CA ASP A 119 -11.91 -19.16 10.93
C ASP A 119 -12.66 -19.73 9.70
N SER A 120 -13.97 -19.49 9.57
CA SER A 120 -14.78 -19.92 8.42
C SER A 120 -14.31 -19.30 7.11
N PHE A 121 -14.04 -17.99 7.11
CA PHE A 121 -13.43 -17.30 5.97
C PHE A 121 -12.07 -17.92 5.62
N GLY A 122 -11.25 -18.22 6.62
CA GLY A 122 -9.97 -18.91 6.45
C GLY A 122 -10.09 -20.28 5.75
N HIS A 123 -11.11 -21.07 6.09
CA HIS A 123 -11.39 -22.35 5.42
C HIS A 123 -11.87 -22.16 3.99
N GLN A 124 -12.67 -21.12 3.73
CA GLN A 124 -13.14 -20.78 2.39
C GLN A 124 -11.97 -20.43 1.44
N VAL A 125 -11.04 -19.58 1.88
CA VAL A 125 -9.92 -19.13 1.02
C VAL A 125 -8.76 -20.13 0.93
N ALA A 126 -8.69 -21.08 1.86
CA ALA A 126 -7.72 -22.15 1.85
C ALA A 126 -8.33 -23.42 2.48
N PRO A 127 -9.01 -24.28 1.70
CA PRO A 127 -9.66 -25.49 2.22
C PRO A 127 -8.66 -26.40 2.94
N LYS A 128 -9.02 -26.91 4.12
CA LYS A 128 -8.11 -27.62 5.05
C LYS A 128 -8.18 -29.13 4.93
N GLU A 129 -9.34 -29.62 4.55
CA GLU A 129 -9.82 -30.98 4.80
C GLU A 129 -9.01 -32.02 4.04
N GLN A 130 -8.72 -31.77 2.76
CA GLN A 130 -8.12 -32.77 1.88
C GLN A 130 -6.59 -32.78 1.95
N LEU A 131 -5.97 -31.59 1.96
CA LEU A 131 -4.53 -31.46 1.82
C LEU A 131 -3.81 -31.27 3.16
N TRP A 132 -4.39 -30.50 4.08
CA TRP A 132 -3.67 -30.01 5.27
C TRP A 132 -3.95 -30.83 6.51
N SER A 133 -5.21 -31.22 6.76
CA SER A 133 -5.58 -32.02 7.93
C SER A 133 -4.84 -33.36 8.07
N PRO A 134 -4.41 -34.06 6.99
CA PRO A 134 -3.60 -35.27 7.13
C PRO A 134 -2.15 -35.04 7.57
N ILE A 135 -1.62 -33.81 7.45
CA ILE A 135 -0.20 -33.50 7.69
C ILE A 135 0.03 -32.45 8.78
N LEU A 136 -1.03 -31.81 9.29
CA LEU A 136 -0.99 -30.78 10.32
C LEU A 136 -2.10 -31.00 11.35
N GLU A 137 -1.79 -30.74 12.62
CA GLU A 137 -2.78 -30.64 13.69
C GLU A 137 -3.35 -29.21 13.72
N ASP A 138 -4.68 -29.07 13.79
CA ASP A 138 -5.42 -27.79 13.79
C ASP A 138 -4.92 -26.78 12.74
N PRO A 139 -4.96 -27.10 11.43
CA PRO A 139 -4.38 -26.23 10.41
C PRO A 139 -5.19 -24.93 10.24
N ARG A 140 -4.53 -23.79 10.44
CA ARG A 140 -5.12 -22.44 10.28
C ARG A 140 -4.56 -21.69 9.10
N THR A 141 -5.35 -20.78 8.54
CA THR A 141 -4.86 -19.85 7.51
C THR A 141 -4.04 -18.75 8.16
N VAL A 142 -2.76 -18.66 7.81
CA VAL A 142 -1.89 -17.55 8.26
C VAL A 142 -1.97 -16.39 7.27
N THR A 143 -1.67 -16.65 6.00
CA THR A 143 -1.75 -15.64 4.94
C THR A 143 -2.20 -16.32 3.65
N VAL A 144 -3.11 -15.68 2.91
CA VAL A 144 -3.40 -16.01 1.51
C VAL A 144 -3.04 -14.83 0.65
N ARG A 145 -2.33 -15.09 -0.45
CA ARG A 145 -2.04 -14.11 -1.49
C ARG A 145 -2.54 -14.64 -2.82
N VAL A 146 -3.37 -13.85 -3.48
CA VAL A 146 -3.88 -14.13 -4.81
C VAL A 146 -3.36 -13.06 -5.75
N GLN A 147 -2.84 -13.49 -6.89
CA GLN A 147 -2.35 -12.60 -7.95
C GLN A 147 -3.23 -12.79 -9.19
N GLY A 148 -3.61 -11.68 -9.80
CA GLY A 148 -4.26 -11.64 -11.10
C GLY A 148 -3.53 -10.70 -12.05
N ASP A 149 -3.79 -10.88 -13.34
CA ASP A 149 -3.35 -9.96 -14.37
C ASP A 149 -4.09 -8.61 -14.25
N ARG A 150 -3.43 -7.54 -14.70
CA ARG A 150 -4.06 -6.22 -14.77
C ARG A 150 -5.04 -6.16 -15.95
N PRO A 151 -6.18 -5.45 -15.83
CA PRO A 151 -7.13 -5.28 -16.93
C PRO A 151 -6.81 -4.09 -17.85
N ASP A 152 -5.75 -3.35 -17.56
CA ASP A 152 -5.37 -2.10 -18.24
C ASP A 152 -4.21 -2.29 -19.23
N LYS A 153 -3.74 -1.19 -19.81
CA LYS A 153 -2.67 -1.19 -20.83
C LYS A 153 -1.26 -1.43 -20.27
N TYR A 154 -1.10 -1.41 -18.95
CA TYR A 154 0.21 -1.46 -18.31
C TYR A 154 0.62 -2.90 -18.01
N GLU A 155 1.94 -3.16 -18.06
CA GLU A 155 2.50 -4.39 -17.54
C GLU A 155 2.50 -4.37 -16.01
N GLY A 156 2.36 -5.54 -15.39
CA GLY A 156 2.42 -5.71 -13.94
C GLY A 156 1.39 -6.70 -13.43
N SER A 157 0.93 -6.51 -12.20
CA SER A 157 -0.05 -7.40 -11.59
C SER A 157 -0.90 -6.70 -10.54
N VAL A 158 -2.05 -7.29 -10.25
CA VAL A 158 -2.83 -6.96 -9.06
C VAL A 158 -2.68 -8.10 -8.07
N ARG A 159 -2.30 -7.79 -6.84
CA ARG A 159 -2.23 -8.75 -5.75
C ARG A 159 -3.15 -8.37 -4.63
N VAL A 160 -3.83 -9.37 -4.09
CA VAL A 160 -4.64 -9.23 -2.88
C VAL A 160 -4.11 -10.19 -1.83
N LYS A 161 -3.80 -9.65 -0.66
CA LYS A 161 -3.36 -10.41 0.50
C LYS A 161 -4.43 -10.31 1.59
N VAL A 162 -4.74 -11.44 2.20
CA VAL A 162 -5.57 -11.52 3.41
C VAL A 162 -4.87 -12.34 4.48
N GLU A 163 -4.94 -11.88 5.72
CA GLU A 163 -4.36 -12.55 6.90
C GLU A 163 -5.05 -12.06 8.17
N PRO A 164 -4.94 -12.77 9.31
CA PRO A 164 -5.37 -12.23 10.59
C PRO A 164 -4.70 -10.88 10.87
N SER A 165 -5.48 -9.95 11.41
CA SER A 165 -5.00 -8.62 11.78
C SER A 165 -4.02 -8.71 12.94
N SER A 166 -2.86 -8.08 12.80
CA SER A 166 -1.87 -7.93 13.88
C SER A 166 -2.20 -6.79 14.85
N VAL A 167 -3.16 -5.93 14.50
CA VAL A 167 -3.52 -4.72 15.26
C VAL A 167 -4.88 -4.88 15.95
N ILE A 168 -5.82 -5.58 15.31
CA ILE A 168 -7.17 -5.82 15.82
C ILE A 168 -7.28 -7.28 16.25
N PRO A 169 -7.50 -7.58 17.55
CA PRO A 169 -7.79 -8.94 17.99
C PRO A 169 -8.96 -9.53 17.22
N ASP A 170 -8.77 -10.75 16.70
CA ASP A 170 -9.73 -11.45 15.82
C ASP A 170 -10.17 -10.61 14.61
N GLY A 171 -9.32 -9.70 14.15
CA GLY A 171 -9.56 -8.91 12.94
C GLY A 171 -9.03 -9.58 11.68
N LEU A 172 -9.44 -9.03 10.53
CA LEU A 172 -8.93 -9.36 9.21
C LEU A 172 -8.07 -8.20 8.69
N PHE A 173 -6.87 -8.49 8.23
CA PHE A 173 -6.06 -7.60 7.42
C PHE A 173 -6.28 -7.87 5.93
N VAL A 174 -6.47 -6.81 5.16
CA VAL A 174 -6.60 -6.84 3.71
C VAL A 174 -5.62 -5.86 3.10
N ASP A 175 -4.75 -6.35 2.22
CA ASP A 175 -3.82 -5.55 1.43
C ASP A 175 -4.12 -5.75 -0.06
N VAL A 176 -4.24 -4.64 -0.78
CA VAL A 176 -4.43 -4.62 -2.23
C VAL A 176 -3.25 -3.86 -2.82
N ASN A 177 -2.40 -4.59 -3.53
CA ASN A 177 -1.22 -4.07 -4.20
C ASN A 177 -1.45 -4.03 -5.72
N ASP A 178 -1.31 -2.84 -6.27
CA ASP A 178 -1.42 -2.56 -7.69
C ASP A 178 -0.03 -2.25 -8.24
N GLU A 179 0.55 -3.25 -8.90
CA GLU A 179 1.92 -3.20 -9.38
C GLU A 179 1.95 -2.85 -10.87
N PHE A 180 2.80 -1.89 -11.23
CA PHE A 180 3.05 -1.45 -12.61
C PHE A 180 4.54 -1.62 -12.92
N LEU A 181 4.85 -2.06 -14.14
CA LEU A 181 6.21 -2.31 -14.62
C LEU A 181 6.49 -1.56 -15.92
N ASN A 182 7.71 -1.04 -16.04
CA ASN A 182 8.28 -0.54 -17.29
C ASN A 182 9.80 -0.71 -17.25
N HIS A 183 10.30 -1.76 -17.89
CA HIS A 183 11.70 -2.13 -17.88
C HIS A 183 12.61 -1.16 -18.67
N ASP A 184 12.04 -0.42 -19.62
CA ASP A 184 12.78 0.46 -20.53
C ASP A 184 12.72 1.94 -20.11
N SER A 185 12.14 2.22 -18.94
CA SER A 185 11.96 3.57 -18.42
C SER A 185 13.30 4.21 -18.03
N THR A 186 13.61 5.34 -18.66
CA THR A 186 14.84 6.12 -18.41
C THR A 186 14.61 7.41 -17.63
N THR A 187 13.34 7.79 -17.43
CA THR A 187 12.89 9.01 -16.77
C THR A 187 11.68 8.68 -15.88
N PRO A 188 11.17 9.59 -15.04
CA PRO A 188 10.00 9.31 -14.23
C PRO A 188 8.68 9.57 -14.97
N SER A 189 8.69 9.98 -16.24
CA SER A 189 7.48 10.41 -16.95
C SER A 189 6.41 9.31 -17.01
N TRP A 190 6.82 8.08 -17.31
CA TRP A 190 5.92 6.93 -17.28
C TRP A 190 5.26 6.74 -15.91
N ALA A 191 6.01 6.97 -14.82
CA ALA A 191 5.48 6.83 -13.49
C ALA A 191 4.51 7.93 -13.10
N ILE A 192 4.78 9.15 -13.56
CA ILE A 192 3.85 10.27 -13.47
C ILE A 192 2.56 9.97 -14.24
N ASP A 193 2.65 9.40 -15.44
CA ASP A 193 1.48 9.01 -16.24
C ASP A 193 0.64 7.95 -15.51
N VAL A 194 1.27 6.92 -14.94
CA VAL A 194 0.58 5.90 -14.13
C VAL A 194 -0.18 6.55 -12.95
N LEU A 195 0.46 7.46 -12.20
CA LEU A 195 -0.21 8.15 -11.09
C LEU A 195 -1.37 9.04 -11.55
N ASN A 196 -1.29 9.65 -12.73
CA ASN A 196 -2.36 10.50 -13.24
C ASN A 196 -3.53 9.67 -13.80
N GLU A 197 -3.24 8.60 -14.53
CA GLU A 197 -4.24 7.82 -15.25
C GLU A 197 -4.90 6.73 -14.39
N GLU A 198 -4.15 6.08 -13.50
CA GLU A 198 -4.60 4.86 -12.82
C GLU A 198 -4.97 5.04 -11.35
N TRP A 199 -4.87 6.27 -10.82
CA TRP A 199 -5.20 6.55 -9.42
C TRP A 199 -6.65 6.19 -9.07
N GLU A 200 -7.61 6.67 -9.86
CA GLU A 200 -9.04 6.39 -9.61
C GLU A 200 -9.38 4.92 -9.89
N SER A 201 -8.78 4.32 -10.93
CA SER A 201 -8.91 2.89 -11.21
C SER A 201 -8.44 2.04 -10.03
N HIS A 202 -7.29 2.38 -9.44
CA HIS A 202 -6.77 1.75 -8.23
C HIS A 202 -7.76 1.88 -7.06
N ARG A 203 -8.25 3.09 -6.77
CA ARG A 203 -9.22 3.29 -5.67
C ARG A 203 -10.52 2.51 -5.88
N GLY A 204 -11.02 2.47 -7.11
CA GLY A 204 -12.18 1.68 -7.49
C GLY A 204 -11.96 0.19 -7.26
N ARG A 205 -10.78 -0.32 -7.67
CA ARG A 205 -10.37 -1.72 -7.49
C ARG A 205 -10.23 -2.08 -6.01
N VAL A 206 -9.54 -1.25 -5.22
CA VAL A 206 -9.41 -1.40 -3.76
C VAL A 206 -10.79 -1.49 -3.11
N SER A 207 -11.69 -0.56 -3.44
CA SER A 207 -13.05 -0.53 -2.91
C SER A 207 -13.85 -1.79 -3.28
N HIS A 208 -13.69 -2.27 -4.52
CA HIS A 208 -14.35 -3.48 -4.99
C HIS A 208 -13.82 -4.73 -4.27
N CYS A 209 -12.50 -4.94 -4.23
CA CYS A 209 -11.86 -6.08 -3.58
C CYS A 209 -12.22 -6.13 -2.09
N ARG A 210 -12.07 -5.02 -1.37
CA ARG A 210 -12.39 -4.93 0.06
C ARG A 210 -13.85 -5.23 0.33
N ARG A 211 -14.78 -4.66 -0.45
CA ARG A 211 -16.22 -4.93 -0.30
C ARG A 211 -16.52 -6.42 -0.47
N HIS A 212 -15.97 -7.05 -1.50
CA HIS A 212 -16.21 -8.47 -1.76
C HIS A 212 -15.66 -9.36 -0.64
N ILE A 213 -14.42 -9.10 -0.21
CA ILE A 213 -13.78 -9.85 0.88
C ILE A 213 -14.53 -9.69 2.20
N VAL A 214 -14.88 -8.46 2.56
CA VAL A 214 -15.60 -8.18 3.81
C VAL A 214 -17.00 -8.79 3.76
N SER A 215 -17.74 -8.71 2.65
CA SER A 215 -19.03 -9.42 2.53
C SER A 215 -18.89 -10.93 2.69
N SER A 216 -17.81 -11.53 2.16
CA SER A 216 -17.51 -12.96 2.38
C SER A 216 -17.23 -13.28 3.86
N LEU A 217 -16.45 -12.45 4.54
CA LEU A 217 -16.17 -12.59 5.98
C LEU A 217 -17.45 -12.56 6.82
N TRP A 218 -18.45 -11.80 6.38
CA TRP A 218 -19.75 -11.68 7.02
C TRP A 218 -20.78 -12.74 6.58
N GLY A 219 -20.40 -13.67 5.69
CA GLY A 219 -21.29 -14.74 5.21
C GLY A 219 -22.43 -14.26 4.30
N GLU A 220 -22.22 -13.15 3.57
CA GLU A 220 -23.24 -12.54 2.71
C GLU A 220 -23.15 -12.96 1.23
N LEU A 221 -22.20 -13.83 0.89
CA LEU A 221 -21.95 -14.34 -0.46
C LEU A 221 -22.24 -15.84 -0.57
#